data_AF-A0A355RX19-F1
#
_entry.id   AF-A0A355RX19-F1
#
_cell.length_a   1.000
_cell.length_b   1.000
_cell.length_c   1.000
_cell.angle_alpha   90.00
_cell.angle_beta   90.00
_cell.angle_gamma   90.00
#
_symmetry.space_group_name_H-M   'P 1'
#
loop_
_entity.id
_entity.type
_entity.pdbx_description
1 polymer ?
#
loop_
_entity_poly.entity_id
_entity_poly.type
_entity_poly.pdbx_seq_one_letter_code
_entity_poly.pdbx_strand_id
1 'polypeptide(L)'
;MLFEHAAMLVSYVSNNNSFPKPLSEDEEKIYISKFKDGDEEARNVLVERNLRLVAHIVKKYNYTGREVDDLISVGTIGLIKAITTFDNDKGTRLATYAARCIENEILMVIRSNKKSKSEVFLQDPIGVDKEGNE
;
A
#
# COMPACT_ATOMS: atom_id res chain seq x y z
N MET A 1 -16.21 -6.28 -4.01
CA MET A 1 -15.48 -6.25 -2.71
C MET A 1 -14.23 -5.36 -2.76
N LEU A 2 -13.21 -5.59 -3.60
CA LEU A 2 -12.06 -4.67 -3.73
C LEU A 2 -12.44 -3.25 -4.20
N PHE A 3 -13.41 -3.13 -5.11
CA PHE A 3 -13.89 -1.85 -5.63
C PHE A 3 -14.56 -0.95 -4.57
N GLU A 4 -15.26 -1.53 -3.58
CA GLU A 4 -15.90 -0.78 -2.48
C GLU A 4 -14.85 -0.10 -1.59
N HIS A 5 -13.79 -0.85 -1.23
CA HIS A 5 -12.70 -0.35 -0.41
C HIS A 5 -11.90 0.73 -1.14
N ALA A 6 -11.72 0.59 -2.46
CA ALA A 6 -11.10 1.60 -3.31
C ALA A 6 -11.96 2.87 -3.43
N ALA A 7 -13.29 2.73 -3.60
CA ALA A 7 -14.21 3.86 -3.65
C ALA A 7 -14.25 4.64 -2.32
N MET A 8 -14.22 3.93 -1.19
CA MET A 8 -14.05 4.54 0.14
C MET A 8 -12.75 5.34 0.19
N LEU A 9 -11.62 4.74 -0.19
CA LEU A 9 -10.29 5.38 -0.18
C LEU A 9 -10.23 6.64 -1.06
N VAL A 10 -10.76 6.59 -2.28
CA VAL A 10 -10.80 7.75 -3.20
C VAL A 10 -11.67 8.87 -2.63
N SER A 11 -12.83 8.53 -2.06
CA SER A 11 -13.67 9.50 -1.34
C SER A 11 -12.99 10.05 -0.09
N TYR A 12 -12.07 9.32 0.57
CA TYR A 12 -11.34 9.79 1.76
C TYR A 12 -10.14 10.69 1.42
N VAL A 13 -9.42 10.40 0.34
CA VAL A 13 -8.32 11.26 -0.13
C VAL A 13 -8.89 12.58 -0.65
N SER A 14 -10.06 12.55 -1.29
CA SER A 14 -10.73 13.72 -1.88
C SER A 14 -11.67 14.46 -0.93
N ASN A 15 -12.25 13.79 0.06
CA ASN A 15 -13.23 14.34 0.99
C ASN A 15 -12.82 14.01 2.43
N ASN A 16 -12.88 14.99 3.33
CA ASN A 16 -12.33 14.98 4.70
C ASN A 16 -13.06 14.03 5.69
N ASN A 17 -13.58 12.91 5.20
CA ASN A 17 -14.32 11.93 5.99
C ASN A 17 -13.34 11.15 6.89
N SER A 18 -13.73 10.78 8.10
CA SER A 18 -12.82 10.13 9.05
C SER A 18 -12.76 8.62 8.78
N PHE A 19 -11.56 8.05 8.66
CA PHE A 19 -11.40 6.59 8.69
C PHE A 19 -12.05 6.01 9.95
N PRO A 20 -12.60 4.78 9.89
CA PRO A 20 -12.98 4.07 11.10
C PRO A 20 -11.85 4.13 12.13
N LYS A 21 -12.22 4.34 13.41
CA LYS A 21 -11.23 4.35 14.48
C LYS A 21 -10.44 3.04 14.46
N PRO A 22 -9.17 3.00 14.91
CA PRO A 22 -8.48 1.73 15.11
C PRO A 22 -9.27 0.81 16.05
N LEU A 23 -9.09 -0.50 15.91
CA LEU A 23 -9.55 -1.45 16.92
C LEU A 23 -8.74 -1.29 18.21
N SER A 24 -9.34 -1.59 19.35
CA SER A 24 -8.59 -1.85 20.58
C SER A 24 -7.76 -3.13 20.43
N GLU A 25 -6.78 -3.33 21.31
CA GLU A 25 -5.92 -4.52 21.26
C GLU A 25 -6.71 -5.82 21.46
N ASP A 26 -7.76 -5.79 22.29
CA ASP A 26 -8.61 -6.96 22.55
C ASP A 26 -9.53 -7.27 21.36
N GLU A 27 -10.14 -6.25 20.76
CA GLU A 27 -10.91 -6.42 19.52
C GLU A 27 -10.03 -6.94 18.37
N GLU A 28 -8.82 -6.40 18.21
CA GLU A 28 -7.88 -6.83 17.18
C GLU A 28 -7.55 -8.33 17.33
N LYS A 29 -7.31 -8.81 18.56
CA LYS A 29 -7.11 -10.25 18.82
C LYS A 29 -8.32 -11.09 18.43
N ILE A 30 -9.54 -10.62 18.74
CA ILE A 30 -10.78 -11.33 18.38
C ILE A 30 -10.89 -11.48 16.86
N TYR A 31 -10.70 -10.41 16.10
CA TYR A 31 -10.80 -10.46 14.65
C TYR A 31 -9.66 -11.28 14.01
N ILE A 32 -8.45 -11.22 14.57
CA ILE A 32 -7.35 -12.09 14.12
C ILE A 32 -7.69 -13.57 14.35
N SER A 33 -8.24 -13.92 15.51
CA SER A 33 -8.65 -15.31 15.79
C SER A 33 -9.73 -15.76 14.82
N LYS A 34 -10.78 -14.96 14.63
CA LYS A 34 -11.87 -15.26 13.68
C LYS A 34 -11.35 -15.48 12.27
N PHE A 35 -10.44 -14.62 11.81
CA PHE A 35 -9.83 -14.78 10.49
C PHE A 35 -9.01 -16.06 10.38
N LYS A 36 -8.24 -16.43 11.41
CA LYS A 36 -7.53 -17.72 11.47
C LYS A 36 -8.49 -18.91 11.42
N ASP A 37 -9.70 -18.76 11.95
CA ASP A 37 -10.77 -19.77 11.91
C ASP A 37 -11.54 -19.78 10.57
N GLY A 38 -11.16 -18.94 9.60
CA GLY A 38 -11.73 -18.90 8.24
C GLY A 38 -12.78 -17.81 8.02
N ASP A 39 -12.97 -16.89 8.97
CA ASP A 39 -13.89 -15.75 8.81
C ASP A 39 -13.29 -14.66 7.91
N GLU A 40 -13.71 -14.65 6.65
CA GLU A 40 -13.28 -13.66 5.65
C GLU A 40 -13.80 -12.24 5.96
N GLU A 41 -14.92 -12.09 6.67
CA GLU A 41 -15.41 -10.78 7.10
C GLU A 41 -14.51 -10.19 8.18
N ALA A 42 -13.94 -11.03 9.05
CA ALA A 42 -12.94 -10.58 10.01
C ALA A 42 -11.71 -9.98 9.32
N ARG A 43 -11.29 -10.52 8.17
CA ARG A 43 -10.23 -9.89 7.35
C ARG A 43 -10.65 -8.52 6.86
N ASN A 44 -11.87 -8.38 6.35
CA ASN A 44 -12.37 -7.09 5.83
C ASN A 44 -12.36 -6.02 6.93
N VAL A 45 -12.84 -6.37 8.13
CA VAL A 45 -12.78 -5.47 9.29
C VAL A 45 -11.33 -5.10 9.63
N LEU A 46 -10.41 -6.06 9.69
CA LEU A 46 -9.00 -5.77 9.97
C LEU A 46 -8.39 -4.82 8.92
N VAL A 47 -8.74 -4.99 7.64
CA VAL A 47 -8.29 -4.10 6.55
C VAL A 47 -8.84 -2.70 6.76
N GLU A 48 -10.16 -2.54 6.86
CA GLU A 48 -10.83 -1.25 7.00
C GLU A 48 -10.31 -0.43 8.19
N ARG A 49 -10.14 -1.08 9.34
CA ARG A 49 -9.68 -0.45 10.58
C ARG A 49 -8.20 -0.04 10.54
N ASN A 50 -7.44 -0.54 9.56
CA ASN A 50 -6.02 -0.23 9.35
C ASN A 50 -5.76 0.61 8.08
N LEU A 51 -6.76 0.99 7.29
CA LEU A 51 -6.57 1.81 6.08
C LEU A 51 -5.91 3.17 6.38
N ARG A 52 -6.15 3.74 7.57
CA ARG A 52 -5.50 4.99 8.00
C ARG A 52 -3.97 4.87 8.06
N LEU A 53 -3.45 3.68 8.36
CA LEU A 53 -2.02 3.39 8.38
C LEU A 53 -1.43 3.47 6.96
N VAL A 54 -2.13 2.91 5.96
CA VAL A 54 -1.73 2.97 4.56
C VAL A 54 -1.62 4.42 4.10
N ALA A 55 -2.68 5.21 4.32
CA ALA A 55 -2.69 6.62 3.98
C ALA A 55 -1.57 7.42 4.66
N HIS A 56 -1.29 7.12 5.94
CA HIS A 56 -0.20 7.75 6.67
C HIS A 56 1.19 7.42 6.11
N ILE A 57 1.41 6.17 5.67
CA ILE A 57 2.69 5.74 5.08
C ILE A 57 2.87 6.35 3.70
N VAL A 58 1.85 6.32 2.84
CA VAL A 58 1.92 6.88 1.47
C VAL A 58 2.24 8.39 1.50
N LYS A 59 1.69 9.14 2.46
CA LYS A 59 1.96 10.57 2.63
C LYS A 59 3.45 10.91 2.80
N LYS A 60 4.30 9.96 3.21
CA LYS A 60 5.75 10.18 3.38
C LYS A 60 6.52 10.32 2.07
N TYR A 61 5.95 9.86 0.94
CA TYR A 61 6.67 9.75 -0.33
C TYR A 61 6.53 10.98 -1.25
N ASN A 62 5.82 12.03 -0.84
CA ASN A 62 5.71 13.33 -1.56
C ASN A 62 5.33 13.25 -3.06
N TYR A 63 4.58 12.22 -3.47
CA TYR A 63 4.01 12.12 -4.82
C TYR A 63 2.74 12.98 -4.96
N THR A 64 2.31 13.25 -6.20
CA THR A 64 1.12 14.10 -6.47
C THR A 64 0.14 13.45 -7.43
N GLY A 65 -1.16 13.76 -7.27
CA GLY A 65 -2.22 13.32 -8.17
C GLY A 65 -2.32 11.79 -8.26
N ARG A 66 -2.41 11.28 -9.50
CA ARG A 66 -2.61 9.85 -9.81
C ARG A 66 -1.57 8.92 -9.16
N GLU A 67 -0.33 9.38 -9.00
CA GLU A 67 0.72 8.55 -8.37
C GLU A 67 0.41 8.23 -6.90
N VAL A 68 -0.34 9.10 -6.20
CA VAL A 68 -0.76 8.84 -4.81
C VAL A 68 -1.80 7.72 -4.77
N ASP A 69 -2.78 7.73 -5.67
CA ASP A 69 -3.85 6.72 -5.73
C ASP A 69 -3.27 5.32 -6.05
N ASP A 70 -2.28 5.26 -6.93
CA ASP A 70 -1.56 4.03 -7.26
C ASP A 70 -0.80 3.51 -6.03
N LEU A 71 -0.10 4.39 -5.30
CA LEU A 71 0.63 4.01 -4.08
C LEU A 71 -0.31 3.58 -2.94
N ILE A 72 -1.49 4.18 -2.82
CA ILE A 72 -2.54 3.77 -1.89
C ILE A 72 -3.03 2.36 -2.21
N SER A 73 -3.26 2.07 -3.49
CA SER A 73 -3.71 0.75 -3.95
C SER A 73 -2.65 -0.32 -3.65
N VAL A 74 -1.39 -0.04 -3.99
CA VAL A 74 -0.24 -0.91 -3.69
C VAL A 74 -0.05 -1.10 -2.19
N GLY A 75 -0.14 -0.02 -1.41
CA GLY A 75 -0.05 -0.09 0.04
C GLY A 75 -1.18 -0.92 0.66
N THR A 76 -2.38 -0.87 0.08
CA THR A 76 -3.53 -1.68 0.53
C THR A 76 -3.29 -3.17 0.25
N ILE A 77 -2.68 -3.53 -0.89
CA ILE A 77 -2.24 -4.90 -1.17
C ILE A 77 -1.21 -5.34 -0.11
N GLY A 78 -0.26 -4.47 0.24
CA GLY A 78 0.71 -4.73 1.31
C GLY A 78 0.06 -4.95 2.68
N LEU A 79 -1.00 -4.20 3.00
CA LEU A 79 -1.78 -4.37 4.23
C LEU A 79 -2.52 -5.72 4.23
N ILE A 80 -3.22 -6.08 3.15
CA ILE A 80 -3.94 -7.35 3.04
C ILE A 80 -2.98 -8.53 3.19
N LYS A 81 -1.82 -8.46 2.53
CA LYS A 81 -0.75 -9.45 2.65
C LYS A 81 -0.27 -9.56 4.09
N ALA A 82 -0.05 -8.42 4.76
CA ALA A 82 0.35 -8.42 6.17
C ALA A 82 -0.68 -9.09 7.07
N ILE A 83 -1.96 -8.79 6.92
CA ILE A 83 -3.03 -9.42 7.71
C ILE A 83 -3.08 -10.93 7.45
N THR A 84 -2.92 -11.33 6.19
CA THR A 84 -2.95 -12.74 5.77
C THR A 84 -1.78 -13.54 6.35
N THR A 85 -0.60 -12.93 6.46
CA THR A 85 0.62 -13.61 6.94
C THR A 85 0.99 -13.27 8.38
N PHE A 86 0.14 -12.51 9.09
CA PHE A 86 0.41 -12.06 10.44
C PHE A 86 0.35 -13.24 11.42
N ASP A 87 1.34 -13.27 12.31
CA ASP A 87 1.45 -14.28 13.34
C ASP A 87 1.56 -13.61 14.72
N ASN A 88 0.50 -13.76 15.52
CA ASN A 88 0.40 -13.15 16.85
C ASN A 88 1.41 -13.75 17.84
N ASP A 89 1.88 -14.98 17.61
CA ASP A 89 2.80 -15.69 18.51
C ASP A 89 4.21 -15.06 18.52
N LYS A 90 4.52 -14.21 17.53
CA LYS A 90 5.78 -13.48 17.41
C LYS A 90 5.84 -12.20 18.25
N GLY A 91 4.83 -11.93 19.07
CA GLY A 91 4.83 -10.84 20.06
C GLY A 91 4.88 -9.42 19.48
N THR A 92 4.61 -9.26 18.19
CA THR A 92 4.60 -7.96 17.50
C THR A 92 3.17 -7.53 17.23
N ARG A 93 2.86 -6.23 17.38
CA ARG A 93 1.53 -5.71 17.03
C ARG A 93 1.28 -5.77 15.53
N LEU A 94 0.04 -6.04 15.13
CA LEU A 94 -0.35 -6.12 13.72
C LEU A 94 0.04 -4.84 12.97
N ALA A 95 -0.27 -3.67 13.53
CA ALA A 95 0.08 -2.38 12.92
C ALA A 95 1.59 -2.23 12.63
N THR A 96 2.46 -2.74 13.52
CA THR A 96 3.91 -2.68 13.35
C THR A 96 4.36 -3.58 12.19
N TYR A 97 3.82 -4.79 12.12
CA TYR A 97 4.11 -5.73 11.04
C TYR A 97 3.57 -5.22 9.70
N ALA A 98 2.31 -4.77 9.69
CA ALA A 98 1.64 -4.19 8.52
C ALA A 98 2.40 -2.99 7.97
N ALA A 99 2.91 -2.09 8.82
CA ALA A 99 3.68 -0.95 8.37
C ALA A 99 4.92 -1.37 7.54
N ARG A 100 5.61 -2.45 7.95
CA ARG A 100 6.77 -2.98 7.20
C ARG A 100 6.37 -3.57 5.85
N CYS A 101 5.27 -4.31 5.80
CA CYS A 101 4.76 -4.87 4.56
C CYS A 101 4.30 -3.78 3.58
N ILE A 102 3.54 -2.78 4.06
CA ILE A 102 3.06 -1.64 3.26
C ILE A 102 4.26 -0.87 2.67
N GLU A 103 5.24 -0.52 3.51
CA GLU A 103 6.44 0.19 3.08
C GLU A 103 7.25 -0.61 2.05
N ASN A 104 7.36 -1.93 2.23
CA ASN A 104 8.07 -2.79 1.28
C ASN A 104 7.40 -2.82 -0.11
N GLU A 105 6.09 -2.99 -0.18
CA GLU A 105 5.37 -3.02 -1.48
C GLU A 105 5.45 -1.66 -2.19
N ILE A 106 5.29 -0.56 -1.46
CA ILE A 106 5.46 0.80 -2.01
C ILE A 106 6.87 1.01 -2.55
N LEU A 107 7.90 0.62 -1.79
CA LEU A 107 9.29 0.76 -2.21
C LEU A 107 9.61 -0.10 -3.45
N MET A 108 9.01 -1.29 -3.58
CA MET A 108 9.16 -2.13 -4.76
C MET A 108 8.65 -1.41 -6.01
N VAL A 109 7.47 -0.80 -5.95
CA VAL A 109 6.88 -0.05 -7.08
C VAL A 109 7.72 1.18 -7.44
N ILE A 110 8.16 1.95 -6.45
CA ILE A 110 9.01 3.13 -6.68
C ILE A 110 10.32 2.75 -7.39
N ARG A 111 10.96 1.65 -6.98
CA ARG A 111 12.20 1.16 -7.62
C ARG A 111 11.96 0.72 -9.06
N SER A 112 10.88 0.00 -9.32
CA SER A 112 10.50 -0.46 -10.67
C SER A 112 10.21 0.70 -11.62
N ASN A 113 9.52 1.74 -11.15
CA ASN A 113 9.25 2.95 -11.94
C ASN A 113 10.53 3.73 -12.26
N LYS A 114 11.48 3.81 -11.32
CA LYS A 114 12.79 4.43 -11.56
C LYS A 114 13.58 3.70 -12.63
N LYS A 115 13.59 2.35 -12.60
CA LYS A 115 14.26 1.52 -13.61
C LYS A 115 13.68 1.73 -15.01
N SER A 116 12.35 1.74 -15.13
CA SER A 116 11.68 1.95 -16.41
C SER A 116 12.00 3.32 -17.01
N LYS A 117 12.06 4.38 -16.19
CA LYS A 117 12.49 5.71 -16.66
C LYS A 117 13.92 5.69 -17.20
N SER A 118 14.87 5.03 -16.52
CA SER A 118 16.27 4.98 -16.99
C SER A 118 16.47 4.21 -18.29
N GLU A 119 15.68 3.17 -18.56
CA GLU A 119 15.79 2.40 -19.81
C GLU A 119 15.27 3.20 -21.02
N VAL A 120 14.24 4.03 -20.82
CA VAL A 120 13.68 4.86 -21.91
C VAL A 120 14.62 5.98 -22.35
N PHE A 121 15.52 6.47 -21.49
CA PHE A 121 16.54 7.47 -21.85
C PHE A 121 17.72 6.88 -22.65
N LEU A 122 17.97 5.57 -22.61
CA LEU A 122 19.13 4.97 -23.30
C LEU A 122 18.91 4.79 -24.82
N GLN A 123 17.67 4.91 -25.26
CA GLN A 123 17.24 4.72 -26.64
C GLN A 123 17.02 6.06 -27.39
N ASP A 124 17.43 7.17 -26.80
CA ASP A 124 17.68 8.37 -27.57
C ASP A 124 18.83 8.08 -28.55
N PRO A 125 18.69 8.39 -29.85
CA PRO A 125 19.77 8.19 -30.81
C PRO A 125 20.99 8.92 -30.28
N ILE A 126 22.11 8.20 -30.11
CA ILE A 126 23.41 8.78 -29.80
C ILE A 126 23.58 9.91 -30.80
N GLY A 127 23.63 11.14 -30.30
CA GLY A 127 23.64 12.34 -31.13
C GLY A 127 24.65 12.14 -32.25
N VAL A 128 24.17 12.22 -33.49
CA VAL A 128 25.02 12.26 -34.68
C VAL A 128 26.08 13.30 -34.37
N ASP A 129 27.34 12.88 -34.40
CA ASP A 129 28.44 13.84 -34.35
C ASP A 129 28.24 14.85 -35.48
N LYS A 130 28.72 16.07 -35.28
CA LYS A 130 28.61 17.11 -36.32
C LYS A 130 29.48 16.80 -37.56
N GLU A 131 30.03 15.60 -37.67
CA GLU A 131 30.99 15.21 -38.70
C GLU A 131 30.47 14.15 -39.68
N GLY A 132 29.23 13.70 -39.55
CA GLY A 132 28.44 13.19 -40.68
C GLY A 132 29.15 12.17 -41.57
N ASN A 133 29.75 11.14 -40.98
CA ASN A 133 30.28 10.02 -41.73
C ASN A 133 29.50 8.74 -41.39
N GLU A 134 29.08 8.04 -42.44
CA GLU A 134 28.27 6.81 -42.42
C GLU A 134 28.91 5.66 -41.62
#